data_AF-A0A0C3L0K2-F1
#
_entry.id   AF-A0A0C3L0K2-F1
#
_cell.length_a   1.000
_cell.length_b   1.000
_cell.length_c   1.000
_cell.angle_alpha   90.00
_cell.angle_beta   90.00
_cell.angle_gamma   90.00
#
_symmetry.space_group_name_H-M   'P 1'
#
loop_
_entity.id
_entity.type
_entity.pdbx_description
1 polymer ?
#
loop_
_entity_poly.entity_id
_entity_poly.type
_entity_poly.pdbx_seq_one_letter_code
_entity_poly.pdbx_strand_id
1 'polypeptide(L)'
;QSGLRYFVVTYDIACKYSVNFKERCCNPTCNFVLIPTTEGDMFIVFCVNKFHQESHDDNCGAKNSLNYTKFVGRTCGEGVETIWAKLNWLRSSTREMNPGMRI
;
A
#
# COMPACT_ATOMS: atom_id res chain seq x y z
N GLN A 1 -14.00 -22.65 2.62
CA GLN A 1 -14.62 -21.31 2.76
C GLN A 1 -13.95 -20.38 1.75
N SER A 2 -14.69 -19.77 0.83
CA SER A 2 -14.11 -18.87 -0.19
C SER A 2 -13.79 -17.51 0.44
N GLY A 3 -12.57 -17.37 0.99
CA GLY A 3 -12.06 -16.10 1.53
C GLY A 3 -11.85 -15.02 0.47
N LEU A 4 -11.42 -13.82 0.89
CA LEU A 4 -11.11 -12.70 -0.02
C LEU A 4 -10.00 -13.12 -1.01
N ARG A 5 -10.23 -12.95 -2.33
CA ARG A 5 -9.30 -13.40 -3.39
C ARG A 5 -8.67 -12.28 -4.21
N TYR A 6 -9.22 -11.08 -4.14
CA TYR A 6 -8.81 -9.93 -4.92
C TYR A 6 -8.30 -8.83 -4.00
N PHE A 7 -7.04 -8.45 -4.18
CA PHE A 7 -6.36 -7.44 -3.40
C PHE A 7 -5.78 -6.39 -4.33
N VAL A 8 -6.01 -5.14 -3.99
CA VAL A 8 -5.39 -3.99 -4.64
C VAL A 8 -4.53 -3.33 -3.58
N VAL A 9 -3.23 -3.23 -3.84
CA VAL A 9 -2.27 -2.60 -2.94
C VAL A 9 -1.81 -1.30 -3.59
N THR A 10 -2.12 -0.18 -2.96
CA THR A 10 -1.67 1.14 -3.39
C THR A 10 -0.54 1.62 -2.48
N TYR A 11 0.59 1.99 -3.06
CA TYR A 11 1.76 2.49 -2.33
C TYR A 11 2.66 3.32 -3.26
N ASP A 12 3.38 4.29 -2.73
CA ASP A 12 4.15 5.27 -3.52
C ASP A 12 5.22 4.63 -4.39
N ILE A 13 5.81 3.55 -3.87
CA ILE A 13 6.81 2.73 -4.56
C ILE A 13 6.32 1.29 -4.77
N ALA A 14 5.01 1.09 -4.95
CA ALA A 14 4.41 -0.23 -5.18
C ALA A 14 5.09 -0.99 -6.33
N CYS A 15 5.53 -0.28 -7.38
CA CYS A 15 6.27 -0.86 -8.50
C CYS A 15 7.55 -1.59 -8.07
N LYS A 16 8.31 -1.03 -7.12
CA LYS A 16 9.53 -1.64 -6.56
C LYS A 16 9.19 -2.66 -5.49
N TYR A 17 8.24 -2.34 -4.62
CA TYR A 17 7.84 -3.20 -3.52
C TYR A 17 7.30 -4.55 -4.01
N SER A 18 6.56 -4.54 -5.12
CA SER A 18 5.91 -5.73 -5.70
C SER A 18 6.88 -6.81 -6.15
N VAL A 19 8.11 -6.44 -6.56
CA VAL A 19 9.08 -7.35 -7.20
C VAL A 19 9.34 -8.60 -6.37
N ASN A 20 9.64 -8.42 -5.07
CA ASN A 20 9.90 -9.54 -4.15
C ASN A 20 8.75 -9.77 -3.18
N PHE A 21 7.55 -9.26 -3.46
CA PHE A 21 6.41 -9.37 -2.54
C PHE A 21 6.01 -10.83 -2.30
N LYS A 22 5.90 -11.64 -3.36
CA LYS A 22 5.51 -13.05 -3.24
C LYS A 22 6.50 -13.83 -2.38
N GLU A 23 7.79 -13.60 -2.56
CA GLU A 23 8.83 -14.27 -1.78
C GLU A 23 8.77 -13.89 -0.29
N ARG A 24 8.55 -12.60 0.01
CA ARG A 24 8.48 -12.11 1.40
C ARG A 24 7.19 -12.49 2.12
N CYS A 25 6.06 -12.52 1.42
CA CYS A 25 4.74 -12.54 2.05
C CYS A 25 3.93 -13.82 1.76
N CYS A 26 4.30 -14.59 0.74
CA CYS A 26 3.60 -15.81 0.36
C CYS A 26 4.45 -17.08 0.53
N ASN A 27 5.64 -16.97 1.15
CA ASN A 27 6.45 -18.14 1.45
C ASN A 27 5.88 -18.89 2.68
N PRO A 28 5.53 -20.18 2.56
CA PRO A 28 5.02 -20.96 3.69
C PRO A 28 5.96 -21.04 4.90
N THR A 29 7.26 -20.80 4.72
CA THR A 29 8.24 -20.80 5.81
C THR A 29 8.36 -19.47 6.54
N CYS A 30 7.68 -18.41 6.09
CA CYS A 30 7.65 -17.14 6.79
C CYS A 30 6.79 -17.24 8.05
N ASN A 31 7.34 -16.85 9.20
CA ASN A 31 6.62 -16.79 10.49
C ASN A 31 5.47 -15.77 10.52
N PHE A 32 5.29 -14.99 9.45
CA PHE A 32 4.27 -13.97 9.29
C PHE A 32 3.64 -14.06 7.89
N VAL A 33 3.09 -15.23 7.52
CA VAL A 33 2.30 -15.32 6.28
C VAL A 33 1.11 -14.37 6.41
N LEU A 34 1.20 -13.23 5.72
CA LEU A 34 0.14 -12.20 5.68
C LEU A 34 -1.09 -12.69 4.92
N ILE A 35 -0.99 -13.82 4.22
CA ILE A 35 -1.98 -14.28 3.26
C ILE A 35 -2.25 -15.78 3.44
N PRO A 36 -3.25 -16.14 4.27
CA PRO A 36 -3.59 -17.52 4.53
C PRO A 36 -4.61 -18.01 3.52
N THR A 37 -4.17 -18.47 2.34
CA THR A 37 -5.03 -19.41 1.59
C THR A 37 -4.20 -20.55 1.02
N THR A 38 -4.42 -21.73 1.59
CA THR A 38 -3.84 -23.01 1.15
C THR A 38 -4.47 -23.52 -0.16
N GLU A 39 -5.58 -22.92 -0.61
CA GLU A 39 -6.36 -23.41 -1.75
C GLU A 39 -6.61 -22.28 -2.77
N GLY A 40 -6.05 -22.40 -3.98
CA GLY A 40 -6.38 -21.56 -5.14
C GLY A 40 -5.58 -20.26 -5.30
N ASP A 41 -5.59 -19.71 -6.51
CA ASP A 41 -4.87 -18.49 -6.87
C ASP A 41 -5.44 -17.24 -6.19
N MET A 42 -4.54 -16.34 -5.81
CA MET A 42 -4.87 -15.00 -5.33
C MET A 42 -4.46 -13.94 -6.33
N PHE A 43 -5.36 -13.00 -6.57
CA PHE A 43 -5.16 -11.89 -7.48
C PHE A 43 -4.75 -10.67 -6.68
N ILE A 44 -3.47 -10.30 -6.77
CA ILE A 44 -2.93 -9.11 -6.14
C ILE A 44 -2.43 -8.19 -7.25
N VAL A 45 -2.95 -6.96 -7.27
CA VAL A 45 -2.47 -5.90 -8.14
C VAL A 45 -1.83 -4.80 -7.32
N PHE A 46 -0.67 -4.34 -7.79
CA PHE A 46 0.07 -3.22 -7.20
C PHE A 46 -0.15 -1.99 -8.07
N CYS A 47 -0.48 -0.88 -7.43
CA CYS A 47 -0.67 0.40 -8.09
C CYS A 47 0.11 1.48 -7.36
N VAL A 48 0.64 2.43 -8.12
CA VAL A 48 1.27 3.62 -7.55
C VAL A 48 0.20 4.70 -7.39
N ASN A 49 0.23 5.35 -6.24
CA ASN A 49 -0.58 6.49 -5.85
C ASN A 49 -0.47 7.61 -6.91
N LYS A 50 -1.60 8.24 -7.31
CA LYS A 50 -1.67 9.14 -8.48
C LYS A 50 -0.72 10.33 -8.41
N PHE A 51 -0.56 10.94 -7.25
CA PHE A 51 0.36 12.05 -7.02
C PHE A 51 1.81 11.63 -7.25
N HIS A 52 2.16 10.40 -6.86
CA HIS A 52 3.51 9.87 -7.00
C HIS A 52 3.83 9.38 -8.42
N GLN A 53 2.83 9.15 -9.27
CA GLN A 53 3.01 8.64 -10.64
C GLN A 53 4.01 9.45 -11.48
N GLU A 54 3.98 10.77 -11.37
CA GLU A 54 4.86 11.69 -12.12
C GLU A 54 6.35 11.51 -11.77
N SER A 55 6.66 10.86 -10.65
CA SER A 55 8.05 10.54 -10.25
C SER A 55 8.58 9.25 -10.88
N HIS A 56 7.77 8.54 -11.67
CA HIS A 56 8.13 7.28 -12.33
C HIS A 56 8.25 7.50 -13.83
N ASP A 57 9.05 6.67 -14.51
CA ASP A 57 9.11 6.67 -15.98
C ASP A 57 7.75 6.29 -16.59
N ASP A 58 7.49 6.71 -17.84
CA ASP A 58 6.20 6.54 -18.53
C ASP A 58 5.70 5.09 -18.53
N ASN A 59 6.61 4.12 -18.66
CA ASN A 59 6.26 2.70 -18.69
C ASN A 59 5.85 2.22 -17.30
N CYS A 60 6.62 2.58 -16.27
CA CYS A 60 6.26 2.30 -14.88
C CYS A 60 4.93 2.97 -14.50
N GLY A 61 4.74 4.22 -14.90
CA GLY A 61 3.51 4.98 -14.62
C GLY A 61 2.30 4.32 -15.26
N ALA A 62 2.35 4.04 -16.56
CA ALA A 62 1.25 3.38 -17.27
C ALA A 62 0.92 2.00 -16.67
N LYS A 63 1.93 1.18 -16.37
CA LYS A 63 1.74 -0.18 -15.82
C LYS A 63 1.08 -0.18 -14.43
N ASN A 64 1.40 0.79 -13.59
CA ASN A 64 0.94 0.84 -12.20
C ASN A 64 -0.17 1.89 -11.99
N SER A 65 -0.77 2.39 -13.06
CA SER A 65 -1.79 3.45 -13.00
C SER A 65 -3.13 2.92 -12.52
N LEU A 66 -3.68 3.54 -11.47
CA LEU A 66 -5.05 3.31 -11.02
C LEU A 66 -6.12 3.58 -12.10
N ASN A 67 -5.82 4.40 -13.11
CA ASN A 67 -6.76 4.67 -14.19
C ASN A 67 -6.94 3.49 -15.15
N TYR A 68 -5.94 2.61 -15.24
CA TYR A 68 -5.95 1.43 -16.12
C TYR A 68 -6.19 0.11 -15.37
N THR A 69 -6.22 0.15 -14.04
CA THR A 69 -6.50 -1.01 -13.20
C THR A 69 -8.00 -1.29 -13.11
N LYS A 70 -8.39 -2.55 -13.29
CA LYS A 70 -9.79 -2.98 -13.16
C LYS A 70 -10.19 -3.11 -11.69
N PHE A 71 -11.48 -2.93 -11.42
CA PHE A 71 -12.09 -3.18 -10.10
C PHE A 71 -11.63 -2.29 -8.94
N VAL A 72 -10.97 -1.15 -9.22
CA VAL A 72 -10.54 -0.17 -8.20
C VAL A 72 -11.46 1.05 -8.08
N GLY A 73 -12.48 1.14 -8.93
CA GLY A 73 -13.32 2.33 -9.04
C GLY A 73 -12.52 3.58 -9.41
N ARG A 74 -13.12 4.77 -9.24
CA ARG A 74 -12.42 6.04 -9.45
C ARG A 74 -11.78 6.50 -8.16
N THR A 75 -10.56 6.02 -7.89
CA THR A 75 -9.76 6.40 -6.72
C THR A 75 -8.44 7.07 -7.12
N CYS A 76 -7.77 7.68 -6.14
CA CYS A 76 -6.43 8.24 -6.29
C CYS A 76 -5.33 7.49 -5.51
N GLY A 77 -5.69 6.66 -4.53
CA GLY A 77 -4.72 6.02 -3.62
C GLY A 77 -4.13 6.95 -2.54
N GLU A 78 -4.26 8.27 -2.70
CA GLU A 78 -3.65 9.30 -1.82
C GLU A 78 -4.37 9.53 -0.48
N GLY A 79 -5.48 8.84 -0.21
CA GLY A 79 -6.35 9.18 0.92
C GLY A 79 -5.63 9.19 2.27
N VAL A 80 -4.72 8.23 2.47
CA VAL A 80 -3.92 8.11 3.70
C VAL A 80 -2.87 9.22 3.85
N GLU A 81 -2.38 9.79 2.75
CA GLU A 81 -1.37 10.85 2.79
C GLU A 81 -2.01 12.24 2.82
N THR A 82 -3.13 12.40 2.11
CA THR A 82 -3.87 13.67 2.08
C THR A 82 -4.35 14.05 3.48
N ILE A 83 -4.71 13.06 4.32
CA ILE A 83 -5.13 13.32 5.70
C ILE A 83 -3.95 13.72 6.60
N TRP A 84 -2.70 13.39 6.24
CA TRP A 84 -1.53 13.80 7.05
C TRP A 84 -1.41 15.30 7.19
N ALA A 85 -1.75 16.07 6.16
CA ALA A 85 -1.78 17.53 6.24
C ALA A 85 -2.70 18.02 7.38
N LYS A 86 -3.84 17.33 7.61
CA LYS A 86 -4.75 17.62 8.72
C LYS A 86 -4.24 17.05 10.04
N LEU A 87 -3.73 15.81 10.05
CA LEU A 87 -3.24 15.16 11.27
C LEU A 87 -1.98 15.82 11.84
N ASN A 88 -1.21 16.56 11.02
CA ASN A 88 -0.07 17.34 11.50
C ASN A 88 -0.46 18.33 12.62
N TRP A 89 -1.69 18.85 12.61
CA TRP A 89 -2.21 19.69 13.69
C TRP A 89 -2.38 18.93 15.02
N LEU A 90 -2.68 17.63 14.95
CA LEU A 90 -2.84 16.74 16.11
C LEU A 90 -1.54 16.07 16.54
N ARG A 91 -0.44 16.24 15.80
CA ARG A 91 0.87 15.63 16.10
C ARG A 91 1.31 15.90 17.54
N SER A 92 1.07 17.11 18.04
CA SER A 92 1.50 17.51 19.39
C SER A 92 0.77 16.75 20.49
N SER A 93 -0.51 16.39 20.30
CA SER A 93 -1.28 15.66 21.32
C SER A 93 -0.91 14.18 21.40
N THR A 94 -0.34 13.61 20.34
CA THR A 94 0.14 12.21 20.30
C THR A 94 1.66 12.10 20.48
N ARG A 95 2.34 13.21 20.78
CA ARG A 95 3.80 13.19 20.99
C ARG A 95 4.12 12.51 22.32
N GLU A 96 5.10 11.62 22.32
CA GLU A 96 5.60 10.99 23.53
C GLU A 96 6.02 12.05 24.57
N MET A 97 5.46 11.98 25.77
CA MET A 97 5.71 12.91 26.86
C MET A 97 6.51 12.25 27.98
N ASN A 98 7.79 12.02 27.72
CA ASN A 98 8.71 11.53 28.74
C ASN A 98 8.97 12.62 29.80
N PRO A 99 9.35 12.25 31.04
CA PRO A 99 9.55 13.21 32.13
C PRO A 99 10.50 14.38 31.80
N GLY A 100 11.49 14.18 30.92
CA GLY A 100 12.42 15.23 30.46
C GLY A 100 11.96 16.03 29.24
N MET A 101 10.79 15.72 28.66
CA MET A 101 10.26 16.32 27.43
C MET A 101 9.02 17.19 27.68
N ARG A 102 8.66 17.40 28.95
CA ARG A 102 7.65 18.36 29.38
C ARG A 102 8.32 19.73 29.55
N ILE A 103 8.37 20.50 28.47
CA ILE A 103 8.55 21.96 28.51
C ILE A 103 7.30 22.62 27.93
#